data_AF-A0A6N3BBW6-F1
#
_entry.id   AF-A0A6N3BBW6-F1
#
_cell.length_a   1.000
_cell.length_b   1.000
_cell.length_c   1.000
_cell.angle_alpha   90.00
_cell.angle_beta   90.00
_cell.angle_gamma   90.00
#
_symmetry.space_group_name_H-M   'P 1'
#
loop_
_entity.id
_entity.type
_entity.pdbx_description
1 polymer ?
#
loop_
_entity_poly.entity_id
_entity_poly.type
_entity_poly.pdbx_seq_one_letter_code
_entity_poly.pdbx_strand_id
1 'polypeptide(L)'
;MVNKSELENLYNENKDKEQGNYTDESWAVFVKALENAKKVLDNGEATQEEVNAAESELENTILELEEEINNDNSSETDKEDLPKTGEENNWVWFTIFTMFLSLVAILFKKRENVRR
;
A
#
# COMPACT_ATOMS: atom_id res chain seq x y z
N MET A 1 -10.44 5.79 21.53
CA MET A 1 -10.02 6.85 20.59
C MET A 1 -9.01 6.22 19.67
N VAL A 2 -9.08 6.52 18.38
CA VAL A 2 -8.14 5.95 17.39
C VAL A 2 -6.93 6.87 17.31
N ASN A 3 -5.74 6.30 17.44
CA ASN A 3 -4.47 6.99 17.31
C ASN A 3 -3.98 6.85 15.88
N LYS A 4 -3.78 7.99 15.20
CA LYS A 4 -3.30 8.08 13.82
C LYS A 4 -1.93 8.75 13.69
N SER A 5 -1.32 9.09 14.82
CA SER A 5 -0.12 9.96 14.83
C SER A 5 1.07 9.30 14.13
N GLU A 6 1.24 7.98 14.31
CA GLU A 6 2.33 7.21 13.70
C GLU A 6 2.15 7.13 12.19
N LEU A 7 0.97 6.69 11.72
CA LEU A 7 0.58 6.74 10.31
C LEU A 7 0.72 8.14 9.68
N GLU A 8 0.32 9.20 10.40
CA GLU A 8 0.40 10.58 9.91
C GLU A 8 1.85 11.06 9.77
N ASN A 9 2.70 10.72 10.73
CA ASN A 9 4.14 11.01 10.66
C ASN A 9 4.76 10.28 9.48
N LEU A 10 4.51 8.98 9.35
CA LEU A 10 5.05 8.16 8.27
C LEU A 10 4.58 8.65 6.89
N TYR A 11 3.31 9.03 6.75
CA TYR A 11 2.80 9.66 5.54
C TYR A 11 3.52 10.98 5.25
N ASN A 12 3.66 11.87 6.24
CA ASN A 12 4.28 13.18 6.04
C ASN A 12 5.77 13.11 5.70
N GLU A 13 6.50 12.12 6.24
CA GLU A 13 7.92 11.90 5.94
C GLU A 13 8.13 11.40 4.50
N ASN A 14 7.12 10.76 3.91
CA ASN A 14 7.27 10.03 2.65
C ASN A 14 6.45 10.62 1.49
N LYS A 15 5.46 11.49 1.74
CA LYS A 15 4.56 12.04 0.71
C LYS A 15 5.23 12.85 -0.39
N ASP A 16 6.37 13.45 -0.07
CA ASP A 16 7.13 14.32 -0.98
C ASP A 16 8.35 13.58 -1.57
N LYS A 17 8.46 12.26 -1.36
CA LYS A 17 9.48 11.44 -2.03
C LYS A 17 9.24 11.42 -3.54
N GLU A 18 10.34 11.42 -4.27
CA GLU A 18 10.35 11.26 -5.72
C GLU A 18 10.92 9.88 -6.07
N GLN A 19 10.51 9.34 -7.22
CA GLN A 19 10.92 8.01 -7.67
C GLN A 19 12.44 7.86 -7.78
N GLY A 20 13.14 8.91 -8.21
CA GLY A 20 14.60 8.88 -8.32
C GLY A 20 15.10 7.71 -9.17
N ASN A 21 15.86 6.80 -8.54
CA ASN A 21 16.42 5.60 -9.16
C ASN A 21 15.64 4.33 -8.78
N TYR A 22 14.47 4.41 -8.15
CA TYR A 22 13.69 3.21 -7.81
C TYR A 22 13.04 2.60 -9.06
N THR A 23 12.92 1.27 -9.06
CA THR A 23 12.21 0.53 -10.13
C THR A 23 10.77 1.03 -10.23
N ASP A 24 10.23 1.08 -11.45
CA ASP A 24 8.82 1.46 -11.69
C ASP A 24 7.85 0.59 -10.86
N GLU A 25 8.18 -0.70 -10.69
CA GLU A 25 7.37 -1.66 -9.96
C GLU A 25 7.34 -1.38 -8.45
N SER A 26 8.50 -1.25 -7.80
CA SER A 26 8.57 -0.97 -6.36
C SER A 26 8.02 0.42 -6.01
N TRP A 27 8.27 1.40 -6.89
CA TRP A 27 7.73 2.74 -6.73
C TRP A 27 6.21 2.79 -6.83
N ALA A 28 5.62 2.08 -7.80
CA ALA A 28 4.17 2.02 -7.95
C ALA A 28 3.48 1.36 -6.75
N VAL A 29 4.13 0.39 -6.10
CA VAL A 29 3.65 -0.25 -4.87
C VAL A 29 3.69 0.74 -3.70
N PHE A 30 4.81 1.45 -3.51
CA PHE A 30 4.93 2.51 -2.50
C PHE A 30 3.88 3.62 -2.66
N VAL A 31 3.68 4.14 -3.88
CA VAL A 31 2.69 5.20 -4.14
C VAL A 31 1.27 4.75 -3.76
N LYS A 32 0.91 3.50 -4.04
CA LYS A 32 -0.40 2.94 -3.66
C LYS A 32 -0.56 2.84 -2.14
N ALA A 33 0.46 2.39 -1.42
CA ALA A 33 0.44 2.34 0.04
C ALA A 33 0.32 3.75 0.65
N LEU A 34 1.03 4.72 0.09
CA LEU A 34 0.94 6.13 0.48
C LEU A 34 -0.47 6.70 0.25
N GLU A 35 -1.11 6.36 -0.86
CA GLU A 35 -2.52 6.71 -1.12
C GLU A 35 -3.48 6.05 -0.13
N ASN A 36 -3.23 4.79 0.26
CA ASN A 36 -4.06 4.09 1.24
C ASN A 36 -3.92 4.71 2.64
N ALA A 37 -2.69 4.98 3.07
CA ALA A 37 -2.40 5.72 4.29
C ALA A 37 -3.16 7.04 4.33
N LYS A 38 -3.13 7.82 3.24
CA LYS A 38 -3.92 9.05 3.13
C LYS A 38 -5.43 8.82 3.32
N LYS A 39 -5.99 7.79 2.67
CA LYS A 39 -7.43 7.48 2.78
C LYS A 39 -7.83 7.13 4.22
N VAL A 40 -7.00 6.36 4.92
CA VAL A 40 -7.25 5.99 6.32
C VAL A 40 -7.08 7.18 7.27
N LEU A 41 -6.10 8.06 7.02
CA LEU A 41 -5.96 9.33 7.75
C LEU A 41 -7.19 10.22 7.59
N ASP A 42 -7.67 10.39 6.36
CA ASP A 42 -8.83 11.21 6.02
C ASP A 42 -10.17 10.57 6.49
N ASN A 43 -10.20 9.27 6.79
CA ASN A 43 -11.40 8.57 7.25
C ASN A 43 -11.68 8.80 8.76
N GLY A 44 -12.64 9.66 9.09
CA GLY A 44 -13.04 9.94 10.47
C GLY A 44 -13.63 8.74 11.24
N GLU A 45 -14.04 7.68 10.55
CA GLU A 45 -14.59 6.45 11.12
C GLU A 45 -13.57 5.29 11.15
N ALA A 46 -12.33 5.53 10.71
CA ALA A 46 -11.29 4.51 10.70
C ALA A 46 -11.09 3.93 12.09
N THR A 47 -11.02 2.60 12.14
CA THR A 47 -10.70 1.81 13.32
C THR A 47 -9.19 1.81 13.59
N GLN A 48 -8.78 1.45 14.81
CA GLN A 48 -7.35 1.31 15.11
C GLN A 48 -6.69 0.20 14.27
N GLU A 49 -7.44 -0.86 13.97
CA GLU A 49 -6.96 -1.97 13.12
C GLU A 49 -6.68 -1.50 11.69
N GLU A 50 -7.56 -0.69 11.11
CA GLU A 50 -7.34 -0.09 9.77
C GLU A 50 -6.15 0.87 9.76
N VAL A 51 -5.97 1.66 10.83
CA VAL A 51 -4.82 2.57 10.96
C VAL A 51 -3.51 1.80 11.05
N ASN A 52 -3.45 0.80 11.93
CA ASN A 52 -2.25 -0.03 12.10
C ASN A 52 -1.93 -0.81 10.82
N ALA A 53 -2.96 -1.29 10.10
CA ALA A 53 -2.78 -1.97 8.83
C ALA A 53 -2.19 -1.04 7.76
N ALA A 54 -2.71 0.18 7.62
CA ALA A 54 -2.19 1.15 6.66
C ALA A 54 -0.77 1.64 7.02
N GLU A 55 -0.45 1.72 8.31
CA GLU A 55 0.89 2.05 8.79
C GLU A 55 1.89 0.96 8.43
N SER A 56 1.56 -0.29 8.76
CA SER A 56 2.41 -1.43 8.44
C SER A 56 2.57 -1.60 6.92
N GLU A 57 1.51 -1.37 6.14
CA GLU A 57 1.60 -1.40 4.68
C GLU A 57 2.56 -0.32 4.15
N LEU A 58 2.40 0.94 4.60
CA LEU A 58 3.29 2.02 4.17
C LEU A 58 4.74 1.76 4.59
N GLU A 59 4.97 1.30 5.83
CA GLU A 59 6.31 0.99 6.35
C GLU A 59 7.00 -0.09 5.51
N ASN A 60 6.30 -1.18 5.22
CA ASN A 60 6.87 -2.28 4.44
C ASN A 60 7.18 -1.85 3.01
N THR A 61 6.29 -1.11 2.34
CA THR A 61 6.57 -0.65 0.98
C THR A 61 7.72 0.36 0.91
N ILE A 62 7.98 1.13 1.97
CA ILE A 62 9.18 1.97 2.07
C ILE A 62 10.45 1.11 2.17
N LEU A 63 10.40 -0.01 2.90
CA LEU A 63 11.52 -0.94 3.04
C LEU A 63 11.76 -1.77 1.76
N GLU A 64 10.72 -2.03 0.99
CA GLU A 64 10.75 -2.80 -0.28
C GLU A 64 11.04 -1.92 -1.51
N LEU A 65 11.35 -0.63 -1.34
CA LEU A 65 11.78 0.23 -2.45
C LEU A 65 13.12 -0.27 -3.01
N GLU A 66 13.10 -0.81 -4.23
CA GLU A 66 14.26 -1.36 -4.91
C GLU A 66 14.90 -0.31 -5.83
N GLU A 67 16.16 0.02 -5.59
CA GLU A 67 16.94 0.88 -6.49
C GLU A 67 17.33 0.10 -7.76
N GLU A 68 17.10 0.68 -8.94
CA GLU A 68 17.65 0.22 -10.21
C GLU A 68 19.18 0.41 -10.21
N ILE A 69 19.89 -0.61 -9.75
CA ILE A 69 21.33 -0.70 -10.00
C ILE A 69 21.51 -1.34 -11.37
N ASN A 70 21.92 -0.53 -12.36
CA ASN A 70 22.35 -0.98 -13.68
C ASN A 70 23.57 -1.92 -13.53
N ASN A 71 23.33 -3.22 -13.38
CA ASN A 71 24.36 -4.24 -13.51
C ASN A 71 23.78 -5.42 -14.28
N ASP A 72 24.23 -5.59 -15.52
CA ASP A 72 23.93 -6.74 -16.38
C ASP A 72 24.15 -8.06 -15.61
N ASN A 73 23.08 -8.65 -15.08
CA ASN A 73 22.85 -10.10 -15.11
C ASN A 73 21.39 -10.45 -14.80
N SER A 74 20.83 -11.25 -15.70
CA SER A 74 19.45 -11.75 -15.76
C SER A 74 18.99 -12.55 -14.55
N SER A 75 17.72 -12.40 -14.17
CA SER A 75 16.77 -13.46 -13.77
C SER A 75 15.42 -12.78 -13.48
N GLU A 76 14.54 -12.58 -14.45
CA GLU A 76 13.52 -13.56 -14.85
C GLU A 76 12.94 -14.33 -13.65
N THR A 77 11.65 -14.19 -13.38
CA THR A 77 10.91 -15.22 -12.64
C THR A 77 9.49 -15.34 -13.20
N ASP A 78 9.23 -16.54 -13.69
CA ASP A 78 8.08 -16.94 -14.47
C ASP A 78 6.74 -16.92 -13.72
N LYS A 79 5.68 -16.89 -14.53
CA LYS A 79 4.26 -16.86 -14.18
C LYS A 79 3.77 -18.19 -13.58
N GLU A 80 2.92 -18.07 -12.55
CA GLU A 80 1.79 -18.94 -12.13
C GLU A 80 1.98 -20.46 -11.85
N ASP A 81 1.85 -20.90 -10.57
CA ASP A 81 0.86 -21.92 -10.10
C ASP A 81 0.79 -22.08 -8.53
N LEU A 82 -0.41 -22.42 -7.99
CA LEU A 82 -0.88 -22.56 -6.56
C LEU A 82 -0.24 -23.72 -5.73
N PRO A 83 -0.43 -23.96 -4.38
CA PRO A 83 -1.21 -23.36 -3.25
C PRO A 83 -0.51 -23.24 -1.83
N LYS A 84 -1.22 -22.62 -0.85
CA LYS A 84 -1.21 -22.65 0.66
C LYS A 84 0.04 -23.00 1.53
N THR A 85 0.32 -22.04 2.44
CA THR A 85 0.91 -22.11 3.81
C THR A 85 2.34 -22.61 3.98
N GLY A 86 3.24 -21.69 4.32
CA GLY A 86 4.54 -21.97 4.95
C GLY A 86 5.71 -21.35 4.19
N GLU A 87 6.27 -20.30 4.77
CA GLU A 87 7.51 -19.57 4.41
C GLU A 87 7.49 -18.53 3.29
N GLU A 88 8.21 -17.47 3.62
CA GLU A 88 8.33 -16.14 3.05
C GLU A 88 8.85 -16.19 1.63
N ASN A 89 8.16 -15.52 0.68
CA ASN A 89 8.70 -14.83 -0.51
C ASN A 89 7.54 -14.52 -1.48
N ASN A 90 7.18 -13.23 -1.52
CA ASN A 90 6.54 -12.52 -2.64
C ASN A 90 5.27 -13.07 -3.34
N TRP A 91 4.34 -13.69 -2.61
CA TRP A 91 2.95 -13.88 -3.09
C TRP A 91 1.86 -13.49 -2.05
N VAL A 92 2.22 -13.39 -0.78
CA VAL A 92 1.30 -12.95 0.29
C VAL A 92 0.91 -11.48 0.13
N TRP A 93 1.80 -10.61 -0.34
CA TRP A 93 1.53 -9.19 -0.62
C TRP A 93 0.43 -8.96 -1.67
N PHE A 94 0.36 -9.79 -2.72
CA PHE A 94 -0.68 -9.69 -3.76
C PHE A 94 -2.05 -10.25 -3.34
N THR A 95 -2.12 -11.11 -2.32
CA THR A 95 -3.41 -11.64 -1.83
C THR A 95 -4.05 -10.76 -0.75
N ILE A 96 -3.23 -10.09 0.08
CA ILE A 96 -3.70 -9.08 1.05
C ILE A 96 -4.26 -7.83 0.31
N PHE A 97 -3.64 -7.43 -0.80
CA PHE A 97 -4.09 -6.32 -1.67
C PHE A 97 -5.55 -6.49 -2.17
N THR A 98 -6.03 -7.73 -2.33
CA THR A 98 -7.38 -8.00 -2.86
C THR A 98 -8.47 -8.09 -1.80
N MET A 99 -8.13 -8.26 -0.52
CA MET A 99 -9.12 -8.50 0.53
C MET A 99 -9.70 -7.21 1.14
N PHE A 100 -8.97 -6.09 1.09
CA PHE A 100 -9.37 -4.82 1.73
C PHE A 100 -10.03 -3.78 0.82
N LEU A 101 -10.22 -4.06 -0.49
CA LEU A 101 -11.05 -3.23 -1.38
C LEU A 101 -12.56 -3.51 -1.24
N SER A 102 -12.97 -4.41 -0.35
CA SER A 102 -14.38 -4.81 -0.18
C SER A 102 -15.20 -3.91 0.77
N LEU A 103 -14.59 -3.00 1.54
CA LEU A 103 -15.33 -2.06 2.39
C LEU A 103 -15.48 -0.63 1.85
N VAL A 104 -14.66 -0.20 0.88
CA VAL A 104 -14.76 1.17 0.30
C VAL A 104 -15.87 1.30 -0.75
N ALA A 105 -16.32 0.19 -1.34
CA ALA A 105 -17.32 0.21 -2.42
C ALA A 105 -18.73 0.68 -1.98
N ILE A 106 -19.05 0.70 -0.67
CA ILE A 106 -20.37 1.10 -0.18
C ILE A 106 -20.46 2.62 0.05
N LEU A 107 -19.34 3.33 0.29
CA LEU A 107 -19.35 4.79 0.54
C LEU A 107 -19.17 5.63 -0.73
N PHE A 108 -18.80 5.04 -1.86
CA PHE A 108 -18.65 5.78 -3.13
C PHE A 108 -19.96 5.99 -3.90
N LYS A 109 -21.09 5.42 -3.45
CA LYS A 109 -22.40 5.57 -4.12
C LYS A 109 -23.37 6.53 -3.42
N LYS A 110 -22.87 7.48 -2.61
CA LYS A 110 -23.76 8.47 -1.97
C LYS A 110 -23.17 9.88 -1.78
N ARG A 111 -22.34 10.37 -2.72
CA ARG A 111 -21.96 11.80 -2.74
C ARG A 111 -22.26 12.57 -4.03
N GLU A 112 -22.80 11.95 -5.08
CA GLU A 112 -23.18 12.66 -6.31
C GLU A 112 -24.68 12.91 -6.54
N ASN A 113 -25.58 12.46 -5.66
CA ASN A 113 -27.02 12.76 -5.79
C ASN A 113 -27.55 13.92 -4.92
N VAL A 114 -26.68 14.84 -4.47
CA VAL A 114 -27.11 16.07 -3.76
C VAL A 114 -26.52 17.34 -4.40
N ARG A 115 -26.25 17.32 -5.71
CA ARG A 115 -26.08 18.55 -6.50
C ARG A 115 -26.66 18.41 -7.91
N ARG A 116 -27.97 18.22 -8.00
CA ARG A 116 -28.93 19.00 -8.82
C ARG A 116 -30.31 18.36 -8.77
#